data_AF-A0A1Y1LF15-F1
#
_entry.id   AF-A0A1Y1LF15-F1
#
_cell.length_a   1.000
_cell.length_b   1.000
_cell.length_c   1.000
_cell.angle_alpha   90.00
_cell.angle_beta   90.00
_cell.angle_gamma   90.00
#
_symmetry.space_group_name_H-M   'P 1'
#
loop_
_entity.id
_entity.type
_entity.pdbx_description
1 polymer ?
#
loop_
_entity_poly.entity_id
_entity_poly.type
_entity_poly.pdbx_seq_one_letter_code
_entity_poly.pdbx_strand_id
1 'polypeptide(L)'
;HHAALGQARIGMQCRIATCSLIYRKVLRLNKASTSNTAVGPVVNLLSNDVLRFDFVPLFLHYIWIMPLQAIVAGIIMYDSIGCAAFAGLAVLTIQAVPLQGYLSYLQGKLRLKIANHTDYRVQLMSEITAGIQVIKMYAWEKPFEEMVKVARKLEM
;
A
#
# COMPACT_ATOMS: atom_id res chain seq x y z
N HIS A 1 -1.34 -2.50 25.99
CA HIS A 1 -0.18 -3.36 25.74
C HIS A 1 -0.53 -4.84 25.51
N HIS A 2 -1.22 -5.53 26.42
CA HIS A 2 -1.52 -6.97 26.26
C HIS A 2 -2.39 -7.33 25.04
N ALA A 3 -3.44 -6.54 24.75
CA ALA A 3 -4.31 -6.77 23.59
C ALA A 3 -3.55 -6.62 22.25
N ALA A 4 -2.70 -5.61 22.12
CA ALA A 4 -1.89 -5.37 20.92
C ALA A 4 -0.89 -6.51 20.66
N LEU A 5 -0.23 -7.01 21.71
CA LEU A 5 0.66 -8.17 21.61
C LEU A 5 -0.11 -9.44 21.21
N GLY A 6 -1.32 -9.63 21.74
CA GLY A 6 -2.20 -10.73 21.34
C GLY A 6 -2.62 -10.66 19.87
N GLN A 7 -3.02 -9.49 19.40
CA GLN A 7 -3.37 -9.25 18.00
C GLN A 7 -2.18 -9.45 17.05
N ALA A 8 -0.99 -8.95 17.42
CA ALA A 8 0.23 -9.18 16.66
C ALA A 8 0.60 -10.67 16.58
N ARG A 9 0.39 -11.43 17.67
CA ARG A 9 0.58 -12.89 17.66
C ARG A 9 -0.38 -13.59 16.69
N ILE A 10 -1.65 -13.19 16.67
CA ILE A 10 -2.64 -13.72 15.72
C ILE A 10 -2.23 -13.39 14.28
N GLY A 11 -1.79 -12.16 14.00
CA GLY A 11 -1.29 -11.76 12.69
C GLY A 11 -0.12 -12.62 12.21
N MET A 12 0.86 -12.84 13.10
CA MET A 12 2.00 -13.69 12.83
C MET A 12 1.60 -15.15 12.55
N GLN A 13 0.63 -15.70 13.31
CA GLN A 13 0.10 -17.04 13.07
C GLN A 13 -0.61 -17.14 11.71
N CYS A 14 -1.43 -16.14 11.35
CA CYS A 14 -2.08 -16.06 10.04
C CYS A 14 -1.05 -16.00 8.89
N ARG A 15 0.02 -15.22 9.06
CA ARG A 15 1.12 -15.14 8.09
C ARG A 15 1.79 -16.50 7.90
N ILE A 16 2.19 -17.16 8.99
CA ILE A 16 2.85 -18.48 8.94
C ILE A 16 1.94 -19.54 8.30
N ALA A 17 0.66 -19.57 8.68
CA ALA A 17 -0.32 -20.49 8.11
C ALA A 17 -0.50 -20.28 6.60
N THR A 18 -0.64 -19.02 6.17
CA THR A 18 -0.79 -18.67 4.74
C THR A 18 0.46 -19.03 3.93
N CYS A 19 1.66 -18.71 4.44
CA CYS A 19 2.92 -19.13 3.80
C CYS A 19 3.00 -20.65 3.64
N SER A 20 2.65 -21.41 4.68
CA SER A 20 2.64 -22.87 4.65
C SER A 20 1.66 -23.44 3.61
N LEU A 21 0.45 -22.88 3.54
CA LEU A 21 -0.56 -23.27 2.55
C LEU A 21 -0.13 -22.96 1.12
N ILE A 22 0.43 -21.76 0.87
CA ILE A 22 0.94 -21.38 -0.45
C ILE A 22 2.08 -22.32 -0.85
N TYR A 23 3.05 -22.56 0.04
CA TYR A 23 4.16 -23.46 -0.22
C TYR A 23 3.68 -24.87 -0.59
N ARG A 24 2.74 -25.44 0.19
CA ARG A 24 2.16 -26.75 -0.09
C ARG A 24 1.39 -26.79 -1.42
N LYS A 25 0.71 -25.70 -1.79
CA LYS A 25 0.00 -25.58 -3.06
C LYS A 25 0.96 -25.50 -4.26
N VAL A 26 2.03 -24.73 -4.14
CA VAL A 26 3.09 -24.61 -5.15
C VAL A 26 3.72 -25.97 -5.46
N LEU A 27 4.00 -26.78 -4.43
CA LEU A 27 4.56 -28.13 -4.62
C LEU A 27 3.61 -29.13 -5.29
N ARG A 28 2.30 -28.86 -5.30
CA ARG A 28 1.27 -29.74 -5.90
C ARG A 28 0.78 -29.26 -7.28
N LEU A 29 1.25 -28.10 -7.74
CA LEU A 29 0.87 -27.55 -9.05
C LEU A 29 1.59 -28.31 -10.17
N ASN A 30 0.84 -28.71 -11.20
CA ASN A 30 1.38 -29.41 -12.36
C ASN A 30 2.12 -28.42 -13.29
N LYS A 31 3.15 -28.89 -14.02
CA LYS A 31 4.02 -28.06 -14.88
C LYS A 31 3.26 -27.19 -15.90
N ALA A 32 2.12 -27.67 -16.42
CA ALA A 32 1.27 -26.93 -17.36
C ALA A 32 0.52 -25.73 -16.72
N SER A 33 0.25 -25.79 -15.42
CA SER A 33 -0.29 -24.68 -14.64
C SER A 33 0.82 -23.78 -14.05
N THR A 34 2.00 -24.34 -13.82
CA THR A 34 3.21 -23.62 -13.38
C THR A 34 3.80 -22.75 -14.48
N SER A 35 3.60 -23.06 -15.76
CA SER A 35 4.01 -22.15 -16.85
C SER A 35 3.20 -20.86 -16.88
N ASN A 36 1.94 -20.88 -16.44
CA ASN A 36 1.08 -19.69 -16.30
C ASN A 36 1.31 -18.93 -14.99
N THR A 37 1.68 -19.62 -13.91
CA THR A 37 2.10 -18.99 -12.64
C THR A 37 3.61 -18.99 -12.57
N ALA A 38 4.24 -18.00 -13.21
CA ALA A 38 5.68 -17.79 -13.09
C ALA A 38 6.09 -17.74 -11.60
N VAL A 39 7.28 -18.23 -11.28
CA VAL A 39 7.84 -18.25 -9.91
C VAL A 39 7.86 -16.85 -9.30
N GLY A 40 8.02 -15.80 -10.13
CA GLY A 40 8.05 -14.39 -9.72
C GLY A 40 6.79 -13.93 -8.97
N PRO A 41 5.58 -14.01 -9.54
CA PRO A 41 4.33 -13.69 -8.85
C PRO A 41 4.14 -14.35 -7.49
N VAL A 42 4.52 -15.63 -7.34
CA VAL A 42 4.41 -16.35 -6.06
C VAL A 42 5.38 -15.81 -5.02
N VAL A 43 6.62 -15.53 -5.43
CA VAL A 43 7.63 -14.93 -4.55
C VAL A 43 7.22 -13.53 -4.13
N ASN A 44 6.67 -12.72 -5.05
CA ASN A 44 6.13 -11.40 -4.71
C ASN A 44 4.96 -11.50 -3.72
N LEU A 45 4.03 -12.44 -3.94
CA LEU A 45 2.93 -12.69 -3.02
C LEU A 45 3.44 -13.02 -1.61
N LEU A 46 4.41 -13.95 -1.48
CA LEU A 46 5.01 -14.31 -0.18
C LEU A 46 5.73 -13.13 0.48
N SER A 47 6.43 -12.31 -0.31
CA SER A 47 7.31 -11.26 0.20
C SER A 47 6.59 -9.96 0.54
N ASN A 48 5.47 -9.66 -0.13
CA ASN A 48 4.80 -8.36 -0.04
C ASN A 48 3.39 -8.50 0.56
N ASP A 49 2.58 -9.40 0.03
CA ASP A 49 1.17 -9.50 0.43
C ASP A 49 1.02 -10.21 1.77
N VAL A 50 1.79 -11.27 2.04
CA VAL A 50 1.65 -11.98 3.31
C VAL A 50 2.13 -11.13 4.51
N LEU A 51 3.05 -10.18 4.30
CA LEU A 51 3.47 -9.23 5.34
C LEU A 51 2.32 -8.34 5.83
N ARG A 52 1.31 -8.09 4.99
CA ARG A 52 0.15 -7.28 5.40
C ARG A 52 -0.69 -7.98 6.48
N PHE A 53 -0.66 -9.31 6.58
CA PHE A 53 -1.41 -10.04 7.60
C PHE A 53 -0.96 -9.75 9.03
N ASP A 54 0.26 -9.24 9.24
CA ASP A 54 0.70 -8.84 10.59
C ASP A 54 -0.10 -7.62 11.09
N PHE A 55 -0.55 -6.76 10.17
CA PHE A 55 -1.26 -5.52 10.49
C PHE A 55 -2.78 -5.66 10.49
N VAL A 56 -3.33 -6.59 9.71
CA VAL A 56 -4.80 -6.74 9.58
C VAL A 56 -5.48 -6.92 10.96
N PRO A 57 -5.05 -7.81 11.86
CA PRO A 57 -5.72 -8.00 13.14
C PRO A 57 -5.62 -6.79 14.08
N LEU A 58 -4.57 -5.98 13.93
CA LEU A 58 -4.42 -4.73 14.68
C LEU A 58 -5.48 -3.70 14.24
N PHE A 59 -5.72 -3.59 12.94
CA PHE A 59 -6.63 -2.57 12.40
C PHE A 59 -8.09 -3.01 12.32
N LEU A 60 -8.35 -4.31 12.16
CA LEU A 60 -9.69 -4.86 11.94
C LEU A 60 -10.64 -4.53 13.10
N HIS A 61 -10.14 -4.51 14.34
CA HIS A 61 -10.99 -4.18 15.48
C HIS A 61 -11.41 -2.69 15.54
N TYR A 62 -10.71 -1.79 14.87
CA TYR A 62 -11.13 -0.38 14.85
C TYR A 62 -12.42 -0.16 14.06
N ILE A 63 -12.78 -1.05 13.13
CA ILE A 63 -13.98 -0.92 12.28
C ILE A 63 -15.26 -0.83 13.12
N TRP A 64 -15.34 -1.57 14.23
CA TRP A 64 -16.51 -1.62 15.10
C TRP A 64 -16.31 -0.84 16.41
N ILE A 65 -15.08 -0.73 16.90
CA ILE A 65 -14.76 0.08 18.08
C ILE A 65 -14.98 1.58 17.79
N MET A 66 -14.57 2.08 16.62
CA MET A 66 -14.69 3.51 16.30
C MET A 66 -16.15 4.01 16.25
N PRO A 67 -17.10 3.33 15.58
CA PRO A 67 -18.51 3.71 15.64
C PRO A 67 -19.09 3.67 17.05
N LEU A 68 -18.79 2.63 17.81
CA LEU A 68 -19.26 2.50 19.20
C LEU A 68 -18.72 3.65 20.07
N GLN A 69 -17.43 3.95 19.94
CA GLN A 69 -16.79 5.05 20.65
C GLN A 69 -17.40 6.41 20.27
N ALA A 70 -17.69 6.63 18.99
CA ALA A 70 -18.34 7.86 18.53
C ALA A 70 -19.75 8.04 19.12
N ILE A 71 -20.53 6.96 19.21
CA ILE A 71 -21.87 6.99 19.83
C ILE A 71 -21.76 7.33 21.32
N VAL A 72 -20.90 6.63 22.06
CA VAL A 72 -20.72 6.86 23.50
C VAL A 72 -20.23 8.28 23.77
N ALA A 73 -19.24 8.76 23.02
CA ALA A 73 -18.76 10.13 23.12
C ALA A 73 -19.87 11.15 22.82
N GLY A 74 -20.70 10.89 21.81
CA GLY A 74 -21.84 11.73 21.47
C GLY A 74 -22.86 11.86 22.60
N ILE A 75 -23.19 10.75 23.28
CA ILE A 75 -24.11 10.75 24.43
C ILE A 75 -23.54 11.59 25.57
N ILE A 76 -22.26 11.40 25.91
CA ILE A 76 -21.59 12.13 26.99
C ILE A 76 -21.54 13.64 26.68
N MET A 77 -21.23 14.00 25.43
CA MET A 77 -21.22 15.40 25.00
C MET A 77 -22.60 16.05 25.06
N TYR A 78 -23.65 15.30 24.68
CA TYR A 78 -25.03 15.78 24.77
C TYR A 78 -25.46 16.03 26.22
N ASP A 79 -25.10 15.14 27.15
CA ASP A 79 -25.38 15.33 28.58
C ASP A 79 -24.66 16.56 29.15
N SER A 80 -23.44 16.84 28.68
CA SER A 80 -22.60 17.93 29.21
C SER A 80 -22.97 19.32 28.66
N ILE A 81 -23.34 19.43 27.39
CA ILE A 81 -23.48 20.73 26.68
C ILE A 81 -24.79 20.81 25.87
N GLY A 82 -25.67 19.81 25.96
CA GLY A 82 -26.96 19.78 25.29
C GLY A 82 -26.84 19.87 23.76
N CYS A 83 -27.65 20.73 23.15
CA CYS A 83 -27.73 20.87 21.69
C CYS A 83 -26.42 21.34 21.03
N ALA A 84 -25.50 21.97 21.77
CA ALA A 84 -24.21 22.39 21.21
C ALA A 84 -23.32 21.20 20.80
N ALA A 85 -23.55 20.01 21.35
CA ALA A 85 -22.85 18.78 20.99
C ALA A 85 -23.00 18.41 19.51
N PHE A 86 -24.16 18.71 18.91
CA PHE A 86 -24.43 18.42 17.50
C PHE A 86 -23.54 19.21 16.55
N ALA A 87 -23.17 20.45 16.91
CA ALA A 87 -22.25 21.25 16.10
C ALA A 87 -20.84 20.61 16.09
N GLY A 88 -20.36 20.13 17.24
CA GLY A 88 -19.08 19.42 17.34
C GLY A 88 -19.08 18.09 16.56
N LEU A 89 -20.15 17.30 16.69
CA LEU A 89 -20.35 16.07 15.91
C LEU A 89 -20.41 16.34 14.40
N ALA A 90 -21.07 17.41 13.97
CA ALA A 90 -21.12 17.81 12.56
C ALA A 90 -19.73 18.15 12.02
N VAL A 91 -18.94 18.94 12.75
CA VAL A 91 -17.57 19.28 12.35
C VAL A 91 -16.68 18.02 12.29
N LEU A 92 -16.74 17.17 13.32
CA LEU A 92 -15.95 15.93 13.36
C LEU A 92 -16.32 14.97 12.24
N THR A 93 -17.61 14.79 11.94
CA THR A 93 -18.06 13.91 10.86
C THR A 93 -17.65 14.43 9.48
N ILE A 94 -17.75 15.74 9.24
CA ILE A 94 -17.29 16.37 7.99
C ILE A 94 -15.77 16.28 7.86
N GLN A 95 -15.01 16.46 8.94
CA GLN A 95 -13.55 16.33 8.88
C GLN A 95 -13.12 14.86 8.67
N ALA A 96 -13.73 13.93 9.39
CA ALA A 96 -13.31 12.54 9.41
C ALA A 96 -13.72 11.75 8.16
N VAL A 97 -14.87 12.07 7.55
CA VAL A 97 -15.42 11.26 6.45
C VAL A 97 -15.13 11.89 5.08
N PRO A 98 -15.75 13.02 4.67
CA PRO A 98 -15.56 13.55 3.33
C PRO A 98 -14.17 14.15 3.13
N LEU A 99 -13.62 14.91 4.10
CA LEU A 99 -12.30 15.50 3.93
C LEU A 99 -11.20 14.44 3.89
N GLN A 100 -11.16 13.55 4.88
CA GLN A 100 -10.18 12.46 4.92
C GLN A 100 -10.31 11.52 3.70
N GLY A 101 -11.55 11.21 3.29
CA GLY A 101 -11.83 10.40 2.11
C GLY A 101 -11.33 11.05 0.82
N TYR A 102 -11.60 12.35 0.63
CA TYR A 102 -11.13 13.11 -0.52
C TYR A 102 -9.59 13.21 -0.55
N LEU A 103 -8.96 13.50 0.58
CA LEU A 103 -7.49 13.54 0.69
C LEU A 103 -6.88 12.17 0.37
N SER A 104 -7.48 11.09 0.85
CA SER A 104 -7.04 9.72 0.56
C SER A 104 -7.16 9.38 -0.92
N TYR A 105 -8.25 9.78 -1.57
CA TYR A 105 -8.44 9.63 -3.01
C TYR A 105 -7.37 10.42 -3.80
N LEU A 106 -7.15 11.68 -3.43
CA LEU A 106 -6.14 12.52 -4.07
C LEU A 106 -4.73 11.94 -3.89
N GLN A 107 -4.42 11.45 -2.69
CA GLN A 107 -3.16 10.77 -2.41
C GLN A 107 -2.99 9.52 -3.28
N GLY A 108 -4.05 8.73 -3.45
CA GLY A 108 -4.05 7.57 -4.35
C GLY A 108 -3.76 7.97 -5.80
N LYS A 109 -4.44 9.01 -6.30
CA LYS A 109 -4.23 9.54 -7.65
C LYS A 109 -2.81 10.05 -7.88
N LEU A 110 -2.26 10.79 -6.91
CA LEU A 110 -0.89 11.30 -7.00
C LEU A 110 0.14 10.17 -6.94
N ARG A 111 -0.05 9.19 -6.06
CA ARG A 111 0.82 8.00 -6.00
C ARG A 111 0.83 7.24 -7.32
N LEU A 112 -0.33 7.07 -7.97
CA LEU A 112 -0.42 6.43 -9.28
C LEU A 112 0.35 7.23 -10.34
N LYS A 113 0.20 8.56 -10.35
CA LYS A 113 0.92 9.43 -11.30
C LYS A 113 2.43 9.32 -11.13
N ILE A 114 2.91 9.36 -9.88
CA ILE A 114 4.34 9.20 -9.56
C ILE A 114 4.82 7.82 -9.99
N ALA A 115 4.07 6.76 -9.70
CA ALA A 115 4.41 5.39 -10.10
C ALA A 115 4.61 5.28 -11.62
N ASN A 116 3.72 5.85 -12.43
CA ASN A 116 3.86 5.84 -13.89
C ASN A 116 5.14 6.56 -14.38
N HIS A 117 5.49 7.71 -13.77
CA HIS A 117 6.74 8.41 -14.11
C HIS A 117 7.98 7.63 -13.69
N THR A 118 7.94 6.98 -12.53
CA THR A 118 9.02 6.12 -12.06
C THR A 118 9.19 4.87 -12.92
N ASP A 119 8.10 4.24 -13.34
CA ASP A 119 8.15 3.09 -14.25
C ASP A 119 8.78 3.45 -15.59
N TYR A 120 8.42 4.61 -16.16
CA TYR A 120 9.04 5.12 -17.39
C TYR A 120 10.55 5.32 -17.22
N ARG A 121 10.99 5.93 -16.11
CA ARG A 121 12.42 6.13 -15.83
C ARG A 121 13.16 4.80 -15.70
N VAL A 122 12.58 3.81 -15.01
CA VAL A 122 13.17 2.48 -14.86
C VAL A 122 13.29 1.78 -16.20
N GLN A 123 12.28 1.90 -17.07
CA GLN A 123 12.34 1.38 -18.44
C GLN A 123 13.47 2.05 -19.25
N LEU A 124 13.54 3.38 -19.23
CA LEU A 124 14.60 4.13 -19.92
C LEU A 124 16.00 3.69 -19.46
N MET A 125 16.20 3.52 -18.14
CA MET A 125 17.47 3.02 -17.60
C MET A 125 17.80 1.60 -18.06
N SER A 126 16.80 0.73 -18.19
CA SER A 126 16.97 -0.62 -18.72
C SER A 126 17.43 -0.59 -20.18
N GLU A 127 16.84 0.28 -21.01
CA GLU A 127 17.21 0.45 -22.42
C GLU A 127 18.63 0.99 -22.57
N ILE A 128 19.01 2.00 -21.78
CA ILE A 128 20.38 2.55 -21.75
C ILE A 128 21.40 1.47 -21.36
N THR A 129 21.09 0.66 -20.34
CA THR A 129 21.99 -0.40 -19.87
C THR A 129 22.17 -1.49 -20.93
N ALA A 130 21.10 -1.85 -21.64
CA ALA A 130 21.17 -2.81 -22.74
C ALA A 130 22.01 -2.30 -23.93
N GLY A 131 21.96 -0.99 -24.21
CA GLY A 131 22.67 -0.34 -25.33
C GLY A 131 24.02 0.31 -24.99
N ILE A 132 24.57 0.09 -23.80
CA ILE A 132 25.67 0.91 -23.25
C ILE A 132 26.94 0.94 -24.12
N GLN A 133 27.24 -0.17 -24.82
CA GLN A 133 28.42 -0.26 -25.67
C GLN A 133 28.35 0.70 -26.86
N VAL A 134 27.18 0.81 -27.50
CA VAL A 134 26.95 1.72 -28.63
C VAL A 134 27.01 3.17 -28.15
N ILE A 135 26.38 3.47 -27.02
CA ILE A 135 26.39 4.82 -26.43
C ILE A 135 27.83 5.29 -26.17
N LYS A 136 28.68 4.43 -25.62
CA LYS A 136 30.10 4.75 -25.40
C LYS A 136 30.90 4.87 -26.69
N MET A 137 30.66 4.00 -27.66
CA MET A 137 31.33 4.04 -28.97
C MET A 137 31.11 5.38 -29.69
N TYR A 138 29.90 5.96 -29.56
CA TYR A 138 29.55 7.24 -30.17
C TYR A 138 29.66 8.45 -29.23
N ALA A 139 30.17 8.27 -28.00
CA ALA A 139 30.26 9.31 -26.97
C ALA A 139 28.91 10.02 -26.69
N TRP A 140 27.78 9.32 -26.79
CA TRP A 140 26.43 9.85 -26.56
C TRP A 140 26.03 9.93 -25.08
N GLU A 141 26.99 9.85 -24.15
CA GLU A 141 26.69 9.84 -22.72
C GLU A 141 25.95 11.11 -22.26
N LYS A 142 26.34 12.28 -22.79
CA LYS A 142 25.73 13.58 -22.42
C LYS A 142 24.25 13.74 -22.81
N PRO A 143 23.83 13.48 -24.06
CA PRO A 143 22.41 13.58 -24.41
C PRO A 143 21.53 12.56 -23.66
N PHE A 144 22.03 11.35 -23.41
CA PHE A 144 21.30 10.38 -22.58
C PHE A 144 21.22 10.80 -21.10
N GLU A 145 22.26 11.44 -20.56
CA GLU A 145 22.25 12.03 -19.21
C GLU A 145 21.16 13.12 -19.10
N GLU A 146 21.01 13.98 -20.11
CA GLU A 146 19.97 15.00 -20.14
C GLU A 146 18.56 14.39 -20.24
N MET A 147 18.38 13.36 -21.06
CA MET A 147 17.10 12.65 -21.19
C MET A 147 16.64 12.07 -19.84
N VAL A 148 17.56 11.45 -19.09
CA VAL A 148 17.29 10.95 -17.73
C VAL A 148 16.96 12.10 -16.76
N LYS A 149 17.67 13.23 -16.84
CA LYS A 149 17.38 14.41 -15.99
C LYS A 149 15.98 14.95 -16.25
N VAL A 150 15.53 14.98 -17.50
CA VAL A 150 14.16 15.39 -17.85
C VAL A 150 13.16 14.39 -17.28
N ALA A 151 13.38 13.08 -17.44
CA ALA A 151 12.52 12.05 -16.86
C ALA A 151 12.41 12.18 -15.33
N ARG A 152 13.51 12.46 -14.62
CA ARG A 152 13.52 12.69 -13.16
C ARG A 152 12.79 13.96 -12.74
N LYS A 153 12.84 15.03 -13.55
CA LYS A 153 12.07 16.25 -13.27
C LYS A 153 10.56 16.02 -13.36
N LEU A 154 10.10 15.06 -14.15
CA LEU A 154 8.68 14.70 -14.25
C LEU A 154 8.18 13.85 -13.08
N GLU A 155 9.08 13.26 -12.27
CA GLU A 155 8.72 12.53 -11.04
C GLU A 155 8.43 13.46 -9.85
N MET A 156 8.94 14.70 -9.87
CA MET A 156 8.82 15.70 -8.79
C MET A 156 7.68 16.69 -9.06
#